data_AF-A0AAV3QEZ0-F1
#
_entry.id   AF-A0AAV3QEZ0-F1
#
_cell.length_a   1.000
_cell.length_b   1.000
_cell.length_c   1.000
_cell.angle_alpha   90.00
_cell.angle_beta   90.00
_cell.angle_gamma   90.00
#
_symmetry.space_group_name_H-M   'P 1'
#
loop_
_entity.id
_entity.type
_entity.pdbx_description
1 polymer ?
#
loop_
_entity_poly.entity_id
_entity_poly.type
_entity_poly.pdbx_seq_one_letter_code
_entity_poly.pdbx_strand_id
1 'polypeptide(L)' 'MTTLESAIKWIKKEHGGKSVCAKAIILALCVLVHEIWRVRNGAAFDQESTSPEVIVARVKLATYRILIRLYPMQRITF' A
#
# COMPACT_ATOMS: atom_id res chain seq x y z
N MET A 1 -16.04 -12.22 -0.04
CA MET A 1 -15.60 -10.83 0.11
C MET A 1 -14.25 -10.86 0.81
N THR A 2 -13.16 -10.55 0.11
CA THR A 2 -11.80 -10.62 0.67
C THR A 2 -11.45 -9.32 1.42
N THR A 3 -10.48 -9.37 2.33
CA THR A 3 -9.99 -8.18 3.08
C THR A 3 -9.62 -7.02 2.15
N LEU A 4 -9.07 -7.35 0.98
CA LEU A 4 -8.71 -6.38 -0.06
C LEU A 4 -9.95 -5.70 -0.67
N GLU A 5 -11.02 -6.43 -0.94
CA GLU A 5 -12.27 -5.87 -1.47
C GLU A 5 -12.92 -4.92 -0.47
N SER A 6 -12.91 -5.27 0.82
CA SER A 6 -13.42 -4.42 1.90
C SER A 6 -12.59 -3.14 2.06
N ALA A 7 -11.26 -3.24 1.98
CA ALA A 7 -10.36 -2.08 2.01
C ALA A 7 -10.59 -1.15 0.81
N ILE A 8 -10.75 -1.70 -0.40
CA ILE A 8 -11.09 -0.93 -1.60
C ILE A 8 -12.44 -0.23 -1.45
N LYS A 9 -13.45 -0.91 -0.89
CA LYS A 9 -14.79 -0.34 -0.65
C LYS A 9 -14.72 0.81 0.36
N TRP A 10 -13.87 0.68 1.39
CA TRP A 10 -13.65 1.72 2.39
C TRP A 10 -12.91 2.94 1.82
N ILE A 11 -11.86 2.72 1.02
CA ILE A 11 -11.15 3.79 0.30
C ILE A 11 -12.06 4.53 -0.68
N LYS A 12 -12.98 3.81 -1.34
CA LYS A 12 -14.02 4.40 -2.20
C LYS A 12 -15.09 5.15 -1.40
N LYS A 13 -15.36 4.78 -0.15
CA LYS A 13 -16.31 5.47 0.74
C LYS A 13 -15.72 6.79 1.26
N GLU A 14 -14.41 6.84 1.51
CA GLU A 14 -13.66 8.05 1.84
C GLU A 14 -13.46 9.02 0.66
N HIS A 15 -14.16 8.80 -0.47
CA HIS A 15 -14.09 9.61 -1.69
C HIS A 15 -14.79 10.98 -1.56
N GLY A 16 -15.02 11.48 -0.35
CA GLY A 16 -15.43 12.86 -0.08
C GLY A 16 -14.22 13.76 0.15
N GLY A 17 -13.84 14.56 -0.86
CA GLY A 17 -13.15 15.84 -0.64
C GLY A 17 -11.61 15.90 -0.46
N LYS A 18 -10.84 14.80 -0.62
CA LYS A 18 -9.37 14.84 -0.49
C LYS A 18 -8.62 14.69 -1.83
N SER A 19 -7.50 15.42 -1.97
CA SER A 19 -6.64 15.37 -3.15
C SER A 19 -6.04 13.97 -3.38
N VAL A 20 -5.65 13.69 -4.63
CA VAL A 20 -5.05 12.41 -5.03
C VAL A 20 -3.80 12.10 -4.20
N CYS A 21 -3.00 13.13 -3.86
CA CYS A 21 -1.82 13.00 -3.00
C CYS A 21 -2.19 12.51 -1.60
N ALA A 22 -3.25 13.05 -0.99
CA ALA A 22 -3.70 12.59 0.33
C ALA A 22 -4.14 11.12 0.29
N LYS A 23 -4.80 10.69 -0.79
CA LYS A 23 -5.17 9.28 -1.00
C LYS A 23 -3.94 8.39 -1.23
N ALA A 24 -2.94 8.89 -1.94
CA ALA A 24 -1.67 8.20 -2.16
C ALA A 24 -0.90 7.98 -0.85
N ILE A 25 -0.89 8.96 0.04
CA ILE A 25 -0.27 8.86 1.37
C ILE A 25 -0.97 7.79 2.21
N ILE A 26 -2.31 7.81 2.26
CA ILE A 26 -3.08 6.79 3.01
C ILE A 26 -2.79 5.39 2.45
N LEU A 27 -2.76 5.25 1.12
CA LEU A 27 -2.43 3.99 0.49
C LEU A 27 -1.01 3.53 0.82
N ALA A 28 -0.02 4.43 0.77
CA ALA A 28 1.36 4.15 1.13
C ALA A 28 1.47 3.65 2.58
N LEU A 29 0.74 4.28 3.50
CA LEU A 29 0.67 3.85 4.90
C LEU A 29 0.05 2.45 5.05
N CYS A 30 -1.05 2.16 4.34
CA CYS A 30 -1.65 0.82 4.37
C CYS A 30 -0.70 -0.26 3.84
N VAL A 31 -0.01 0.03 2.73
CA VAL A 31 1.00 -0.88 2.15
C VAL A 31 2.16 -1.07 3.12
N LEU A 32 2.66 0.00 3.75
CA LEU A 32 3.73 -0.08 4.73
C LEU A 32 3.34 -0.97 5.93
N VAL A 33 2.16 -0.76 6.50
CA VAL A 33 1.65 -1.58 7.62
C VAL A 33 1.54 -3.05 7.22
N HIS A 34 1.02 -3.33 6.02
CA HIS A 34 0.95 -4.68 5.49
C HIS A 34 2.34 -5.32 5.33
N GLU A 35 3.29 -4.60 4.74
CA GLU A 35 4.65 -5.12 4.53
C GLU A 35 5.38 -5.38 5.86
N ILE A 36 5.22 -4.49 6.85
CA ILE A 36 5.76 -4.70 8.21
C ILE A 36 5.12 -5.94 8.85
N TRP A 37 3.79 -6.08 8.77
CA TRP A 37 3.09 -7.25 9.31
C TRP A 37 3.56 -8.54 8.63
N ARG A 38 3.69 -8.55 7.30
CA ARG A 38 4.17 -9.70 6.54
C ARG A 38 5.59 -10.08 6.93
N VAL A 39 6.50 -9.11 7.00
CA VAL A 39 7.91 -9.35 7.37
C VAL A 39 8.00 -9.87 8.80
N ARG A 40 7.26 -9.28 9.74
CA ARG A 40 7.26 -9.73 11.14
C ARG A 40 6.78 -11.17 11.25
N ASN A 41 5.73 -11.55 10.52
CA ASN A 41 5.23 -12.91 10.53
C ASN A 41 6.18 -13.88 9.81
N GLY A 42 6.75 -13.51 8.67
CA GLY A 42 7.76 -14.34 8.00
C GLY A 42 8.98 -14.60 8.88
N ALA A 43 9.43 -13.60 9.64
CA ALA A 43 10.50 -13.80 10.62
C ALA A 43 10.09 -14.72 11.78
N ALA A 44 8.85 -14.61 12.27
CA ALA A 44 8.36 -15.36 13.42
C ALA A 44 7.99 -16.82 13.10
N PHE A 45 7.49 -17.08 11.88
CA PHE A 45 6.92 -18.39 11.50
C PHE A 45 7.72 -19.10 10.42
N ASP A 46 8.40 -18.37 9.53
CA ASP A 46 9.04 -18.92 8.33
C ASP A 46 10.58 -18.76 8.35
N GLN A 47 11.15 -18.21 9.43
CA GLN A 47 12.58 -17.84 9.55
C GLN A 47 13.10 -16.96 8.40
N GLU A 48 12.21 -16.20 7.76
CA GLU A 48 12.60 -15.29 6.69
C GLU A 48 13.34 -14.08 7.26
N SER A 49 14.52 -13.78 6.70
CA SER A 49 15.19 -12.50 6.93
C SER A 49 15.05 -11.64 5.67
N THR A 50 14.48 -10.44 5.82
CA THR A 50 14.34 -9.47 4.74
C THR A 50 15.02 -8.18 5.15
N SER A 51 15.93 -7.67 4.31
CA SER A 51 16.62 -6.42 4.60
C SER A 51 15.65 -5.21 4.54
N PRO A 52 15.87 -4.16 5.34
CA PRO A 52 15.03 -2.96 5.34
C PRO A 52 14.89 -2.32 3.95
N GLU A 53 15.94 -2.35 3.12
CA GLU A 53 15.96 -1.78 1.77
C GLU A 53 14.97 -2.49 0.84
N VAL A 54 14.87 -3.82 0.96
CA VAL A 54 13.92 -4.63 0.19
C VAL A 54 12.48 -4.32 0.61
N ILE A 55 12.23 -4.09 1.90
CA ILE A 55 10.92 -3.70 2.42
C ILE A 55 10.51 -2.34 1.83
N VAL A 56 11.41 -1.36 1.86
CA VAL A 56 11.17 -0.03 1.27
C VAL A 56 10.88 -0.13 -0.23
N ALA A 57 11.62 -0.95 -0.96
CA ALA A 57 11.39 -1.17 -2.39
C ALA A 57 10.01 -1.82 -2.67
N ARG A 58 9.60 -2.81 -1.87
CA ARG A 58 8.29 -3.46 -1.98
C ARG A 58 7.15 -2.48 -1.71
N VAL A 59 7.27 -1.65 -0.67
CA VAL A 59 6.29 -0.60 -0.36
C VAL A 59 6.15 0.36 -1.53
N LYS A 60 7.26 0.94 -2.02
CA LYS A 60 7.25 1.87 -3.17
C LYS A 60 6.59 1.26 -4.40
N LEU A 61 6.97 0.04 -4.76
CA LEU A 61 6.45 -0.64 -5.95
C LEU A 61 4.95 -0.95 -5.83
N ALA A 62 4.50 -1.45 -4.66
CA ALA A 62 3.10 -1.76 -4.43
C ALA A 62 2.23 -0.49 -4.43
N THR A 63 2.67 0.57 -3.76
CA THR A 63 2.01 1.88 -3.77
C THR A 63 1.90 2.43 -5.19
N TYR A 64 2.99 2.41 -5.97
CA TYR A 64 3.00 2.87 -7.35
C TYR A 64 2.01 2.07 -8.23
N ARG A 65 2.03 0.74 -8.15
CA ARG A 65 1.15 -0.15 -8.93
C ARG A 65 -0.33 0.09 -8.64
N ILE A 66 -0.69 0.32 -7.39
CA ILE A 66 -2.08 0.58 -7.03
C ILE A 66 -2.48 1.97 -7.51
N LEU A 67 -1.61 2.97 -7.32
CA LEU A 67 -1.89 4.34 -7.72
C LEU A 67 -2.06 4.50 -9.23
N ILE A 68 -1.20 3.90 -10.04
CA ILE A 68 -1.34 3.94 -11.51
C ILE A 68 -2.62 3.22 -11.97
N ARG A 69 -3.07 2.19 -11.25
CA ARG A 69 -4.32 1.47 -11.57
C ARG A 69 -5.56 2.25 -11.17
N LEU A 70 -5.49 3.02 -10.08
CA LEU A 70 -6.59 3.87 -9.60
C LEU A 70 -6.66 5.21 -10.33
N TYR A 71 -5.51 5.75 -10.78
CA TYR A 71 -5.37 7.07 -11.40
C TYR A 71 -4.45 7.01 -12.64
N PRO A 72 -4.85 6.30 -13.71
CA PRO A 72 -3.99 5.99 -14.85
C PRO A 72 -3.52 7.19 -15.70
N MET A 73 -4.13 8.37 -15.53
CA MET A 73 -3.86 9.58 -16.34
C MET A 73 -3.28 10.74 -15.53
N GLN A 74 -3.00 10.57 -14.24
CA GLN A 74 -2.39 11.61 -13.42
C GLN A 74 -0.89 11.39 -13.30
N ARG A 75 -0.10 12.44 -13.55
CA ARG A 75 1.35 12.43 -13.31
C ARG A 75 1.55 12.44 -11.79
N ILE A 76 1.77 11.27 -11.21
CA ILE A 76 2.01 11.13 -9.77
C ILE A 76 3.49 11.36 -9.52
N THR A 77 3.84 12.53 -8.99
CA THR A 77 5.17 12.86 -8.46
C THR A 77 5.19 12.59 -6.95
N PHE A 78 6.15 11.78 -6.50
CA PHE A 78 6.39 11.47 -5.09
C PHE A 78 7.45 12.38 -4.50
#